data_AF-A0A8H5MG91-F1
#
_entry.id   AF-A0A8H5MG91-F1
#
_cell.length_a   1.000
_cell.length_b   1.000
_cell.length_c   1.000
_cell.angle_alpha   90.00
_cell.angle_beta   90.00
_cell.angle_gamma   90.00
#
_symmetry.space_group_name_H-M   'P 1'
#
loop_
_entity.id
_entity.type
_entity.pdbx_description
1 polymer ?
#
loop_
_entity_poly.entity_id
_entity_poly.type
_entity_poly.pdbx_seq_one_letter_code
_entity_poly.pdbx_strand_id
1 'polypeptide(L)'
;MSNSNPHRRSVPPTIPAAGSPLRPVSPLTPSAESSPSSSPSKPRRTSVTSFTPRPLDRAPSTPSVRTSTRARDLLRKHYGLGMGSPSPSGRATLDERDPMNMDSPSFDSKAYYSQLITTANLFTLLKKENEIVGEIRQLDSERQNLVYNHHHELIAASDTIGAMKTHAESLDADLDLLRAAFDEISRLSNELSSVE
;
A
#
# COMPACT_ATOMS: atom_id res chain seq x y z
N MET A 1 -79.06 -14.38 -1.00
CA MET A 1 -78.12 -13.57 -1.81
C MET A 1 -78.02 -12.20 -1.16
N SER A 2 -76.89 -11.59 -0.85
CA SER A 2 -75.53 -12.00 -0.53
C SER A 2 -74.87 -10.76 0.13
N ASN A 3 -74.05 -11.02 1.12
CA ASN A 3 -73.13 -10.20 1.92
C ASN A 3 -72.84 -8.72 1.62
N SER A 4 -72.79 -7.99 2.73
CA SER A 4 -72.00 -6.78 3.00
C SER A 4 -70.49 -6.95 2.78
N ASN A 5 -69.83 -5.93 2.21
CA ASN A 5 -68.47 -5.52 2.62
C ASN A 5 -68.10 -4.14 2.04
N PRO A 6 -67.71 -3.17 2.88
CA PRO A 6 -66.68 -2.24 2.46
C PRO A 6 -65.56 -2.12 3.50
N HIS A 7 -64.39 -1.68 2.99
CA HIS A 7 -63.19 -1.20 3.70
C HIS A 7 -62.02 -2.18 3.85
N ARG A 8 -61.12 -2.07 2.86
CA ARG A 8 -59.65 -1.94 2.96
C ARG A 8 -59.03 -2.49 4.25
N ARG A 9 -58.42 -3.67 4.14
CA ARG A 9 -57.24 -4.04 4.94
C ARG A 9 -56.01 -4.02 4.06
N SER A 10 -55.07 -3.16 4.43
CA SER A 10 -53.72 -3.07 3.92
C SER A 10 -52.97 -4.39 4.14
N VAL A 11 -52.49 -5.00 3.06
CA VAL A 11 -51.52 -6.08 3.10
C VAL A 11 -50.11 -5.49 3.27
N PRO A 12 -49.32 -5.91 4.28
CA PRO A 12 -47.89 -5.64 4.29
C PRO A 12 -47.18 -6.65 3.38
N PRO A 13 -46.06 -6.30 2.73
CA PRO A 13 -45.29 -7.25 1.94
C PRO A 13 -44.57 -8.25 2.87
N THR A 14 -44.79 -9.53 2.60
CA THR A 14 -44.07 -10.68 3.16
C THR A 14 -42.58 -10.62 2.79
N ILE A 15 -41.72 -10.47 3.79
CA ILE A 15 -40.27 -10.67 3.65
C ILE A 15 -39.99 -12.17 3.84
N PRO A 16 -39.40 -12.88 2.87
CA PRO A 16 -38.91 -14.23 3.13
C PRO A 16 -37.62 -14.16 3.95
N ALA A 17 -37.68 -14.69 5.17
CA ALA A 17 -36.52 -15.00 5.99
C ALA A 17 -35.88 -16.31 5.50
N ALA A 18 -34.63 -16.26 5.05
CA ALA A 18 -33.65 -17.35 5.13
C ALA A 18 -32.32 -16.91 4.50
N GLY A 19 -31.27 -16.88 5.30
CA GLY A 19 -29.91 -16.56 4.86
C GLY A 19 -28.97 -16.48 6.05
N SER A 20 -28.61 -17.64 6.58
CA SER A 20 -27.70 -17.81 7.71
C SER A 20 -26.38 -17.04 7.54
N PRO A 21 -25.83 -16.40 8.59
CA PRO A 21 -24.50 -15.81 8.52
C PRO A 21 -23.45 -16.93 8.43
N LEU A 22 -22.68 -16.91 7.34
CA LEU A 22 -21.58 -17.84 7.11
C LEU A 22 -20.52 -17.65 8.22
N ARG A 23 -20.25 -18.74 8.93
CA ARG A 23 -19.17 -18.89 9.93
C ARG A 23 -17.81 -18.52 9.31
N PRO A 24 -16.92 -17.83 10.05
CA PRO A 24 -15.50 -17.85 9.74
C PRO A 24 -14.94 -19.26 10.05
N VAL A 25 -14.28 -19.87 9.08
CA VAL A 25 -13.54 -21.13 9.24
C VAL A 25 -12.17 -20.82 9.86
N SER A 26 -12.00 -21.19 11.13
CA SER A 26 -10.70 -21.18 11.82
C SER A 26 -9.78 -22.28 11.25
N PRO A 27 -8.51 -22.00 10.93
CA PRO A 27 -7.55 -23.05 10.67
C PRO A 27 -7.12 -23.73 11.99
N LEU A 28 -7.15 -25.06 11.97
CA LEU A 28 -6.72 -25.98 13.01
C LEU A 28 -5.25 -25.73 13.39
N THR A 29 -4.99 -25.49 14.68
CA THR A 29 -3.67 -25.57 15.31
C THR A 29 -3.38 -27.02 15.72
N PRO A 30 -2.25 -27.63 15.35
CA PRO A 30 -1.75 -28.80 16.07
C PRO A 30 -0.91 -28.35 17.28
N SER A 31 -1.40 -28.69 18.48
CA SER A 31 -0.61 -28.68 19.71
C SER A 31 0.54 -29.68 19.60
N ALA A 32 1.76 -29.24 19.85
CA ALA A 32 2.88 -30.10 20.21
C ALA A 32 3.61 -29.48 21.39
N GLU A 33 3.35 -30.04 22.56
CA GLU A 33 4.05 -29.83 23.82
C GLU A 33 5.38 -30.60 23.79
N SER A 34 6.50 -29.94 24.02
CA SER A 34 7.60 -30.41 24.90
C SER A 34 8.86 -29.55 24.74
N SER A 35 9.24 -28.85 25.81
CA SER A 35 10.62 -28.40 26.04
C SER A 35 11.50 -29.61 26.44
N PRO A 36 12.82 -29.62 26.16
CA PRO A 36 13.75 -29.06 27.16
C PRO A 36 14.98 -28.31 26.60
N SER A 37 15.64 -27.62 27.53
CA SER A 37 16.79 -26.73 27.42
C SER A 37 18.02 -27.26 26.67
N SER A 38 18.71 -26.37 25.96
CA SER A 38 20.19 -26.31 25.97
C SER A 38 20.68 -24.95 25.45
N SER A 39 21.39 -24.21 26.30
CA SER A 39 22.26 -23.09 25.89
C SER A 39 23.56 -23.64 25.33
N PRO A 40 24.19 -22.94 24.37
CA PRO A 40 25.44 -22.27 24.77
C PRO A 40 25.66 -20.89 24.15
N SER A 41 26.37 -20.09 24.93
CA SER A 41 26.82 -18.71 24.77
C SER A 41 27.82 -18.51 23.60
N LYS A 42 27.78 -17.31 22.96
CA LYS A 42 28.91 -16.44 22.52
C LYS A 42 28.48 -15.47 21.38
N PRO A 43 29.22 -14.37 21.08
CA PRO A 43 28.98 -13.07 21.68
C PRO A 43 28.49 -12.01 20.67
N ARG A 44 27.76 -11.04 21.21
CA ARG A 44 27.33 -9.80 20.57
C ARG A 44 28.55 -8.90 20.27
N ARG A 45 28.88 -8.73 18.99
CA ARG A 45 29.81 -7.69 18.52
C ARG A 45 29.03 -6.38 18.37
N THR A 46 29.25 -5.47 19.31
CA THR A 46 28.86 -4.06 19.18
C THR A 46 29.86 -3.38 18.25
N SER A 47 29.45 -3.00 17.04
CA SER A 47 30.20 -2.08 16.20
C SER A 47 30.05 -0.67 16.76
N VAL A 48 31.03 -0.27 17.57
CA VAL A 48 31.24 1.12 17.99
C VAL A 48 31.77 1.86 16.76
N THR A 49 30.93 2.70 16.14
CA THR A 49 31.36 3.67 15.14
C THR A 49 32.22 4.72 15.84
N SER A 50 33.53 4.65 15.61
CA SER A 50 34.49 5.66 15.99
C SER A 50 34.31 6.91 15.12
N PHE A 51 34.05 8.04 15.79
CA PHE A 51 34.16 9.37 15.22
C PHE A 51 35.63 9.67 14.93
N THR A 52 35.97 9.95 13.67
CA THR A 52 37.24 10.57 13.28
C THR A 52 36.97 11.98 12.73
N PRO A 53 37.63 13.03 13.25
CA PRO A 53 37.45 14.39 12.75
C PRO A 53 38.27 14.59 11.47
N ARG A 54 37.63 15.23 10.49
CA ARG A 54 38.19 15.62 9.19
C ARG A 54 38.93 16.95 9.33
N PRO A 55 40.20 17.09 8.91
CA PRO A 55 40.81 18.40 8.71
C PRO A 55 40.32 19.03 7.41
N LEU A 56 39.88 20.28 7.49
CA LEU A 56 39.76 21.20 6.36
C LEU A 56 41.16 21.41 5.78
N ASP A 57 41.34 21.15 4.49
CA ASP A 57 42.23 22.00 3.71
C ASP A 57 41.76 22.13 2.26
N ARG A 58 41.79 23.38 1.80
CA ARG A 58 41.23 23.89 0.54
C ARG A 58 42.40 24.41 -0.29
N ALA A 59 42.58 23.89 -1.51
CA ALA A 59 43.11 24.69 -2.62
C ALA A 59 42.72 24.08 -3.99
N PRO A 60 42.57 24.92 -5.04
CA PRO A 60 41.88 24.58 -6.28
C PRO A 60 42.84 24.23 -7.43
N SER A 61 42.45 23.27 -8.28
CA SER A 61 43.04 23.09 -9.62
C SER A 61 41.94 22.74 -10.63
N THR A 62 41.86 23.57 -11.67
CA THR A 62 40.95 23.52 -12.82
C THR A 62 41.30 22.37 -13.81
N PRO A 63 40.61 22.23 -14.96
CA PRO A 63 39.48 21.34 -15.18
C PRO A 63 39.88 20.14 -16.07
N SER A 64 39.80 18.92 -15.56
CA SER A 64 40.03 17.71 -16.36
C SER A 64 38.70 17.12 -16.84
N VAL A 65 38.42 17.35 -18.12
CA VAL A 65 37.37 16.70 -18.90
C VAL A 65 37.55 15.19 -18.76
N ARG A 66 36.57 14.48 -18.17
CA ARG A 66 36.14 13.08 -18.49
C ARG A 66 35.13 12.40 -17.53
N THR A 67 34.51 13.12 -16.60
CA THR A 67 33.39 12.56 -15.79
C THR A 67 32.00 13.07 -16.19
N SER A 68 31.92 14.03 -17.11
CA SER A 68 30.69 14.75 -17.51
C SER A 68 29.80 14.02 -18.52
N THR A 69 29.98 12.73 -18.76
CA THR A 69 29.06 11.95 -19.61
C THR A 69 27.98 11.29 -18.77
N ARG A 70 28.35 10.63 -17.66
CA ARG A 70 27.38 9.91 -16.81
C ARG A 70 26.38 10.83 -16.13
N ALA A 71 26.84 11.95 -15.56
CA ALA A 71 25.95 12.93 -14.95
C ALA A 71 25.01 13.54 -16.01
N ARG A 72 25.55 13.88 -17.17
CA ARG A 72 24.77 14.44 -18.29
C ARG A 72 23.73 13.46 -18.83
N ASP A 73 24.05 12.16 -18.89
CA ASP A 73 23.12 11.10 -19.26
C ASP A 73 22.02 10.89 -18.23
N LEU A 74 22.34 11.02 -16.93
CA LEU A 74 21.37 10.90 -15.86
C LEU A 74 20.37 12.07 -15.87
N LEU A 75 20.86 13.30 -16.07
CA LEU A 75 19.98 14.46 -16.24
C LEU A 75 19.15 14.36 -17.52
N ARG A 76 19.70 13.81 -18.61
CA ARG A 76 18.94 13.57 -19.84
C ARG A 76 17.77 12.60 -19.63
N LYS A 77 17.97 11.55 -18.81
CA LYS A 77 16.92 10.60 -18.42
C LYS A 77 15.84 11.26 -17.54
N HIS A 78 16.25 12.15 -16.63
CA HIS A 78 15.30 12.82 -15.73
C HIS A 78 14.49 13.94 -16.40
N TYR A 79 15.03 14.62 -17.41
CA TYR A 79 14.37 15.77 -18.05
C TYR A 79 13.89 15.49 -19.48
N GLY A 80 13.96 14.25 -19.98
CA GLY A 80 13.44 13.87 -21.30
C GLY A 80 14.15 14.51 -22.51
N LEU A 81 15.26 15.22 -22.31
CA LEU A 81 15.99 16.01 -23.33
C LEU A 81 16.90 15.16 -24.25
N GLY A 82 16.51 13.91 -24.51
CA GLY A 82 17.25 12.95 -25.35
C GLY A 82 16.52 12.49 -26.62
N MET A 83 15.35 13.06 -26.90
CA MET A 83 14.54 12.80 -28.10
C MET A 83 15.17 13.53 -29.31
N GLY A 84 16.18 12.90 -29.94
CA GLY A 84 16.87 13.44 -31.11
C GLY A 84 17.56 12.40 -31.98
N SER A 85 17.18 11.13 -31.83
CA SER A 85 17.57 10.03 -32.72
C SER A 85 16.33 9.17 -32.90
N PRO A 86 15.99 8.68 -34.12
CA PRO A 86 14.81 7.86 -34.34
C PRO A 86 14.88 6.65 -33.42
N SER A 87 14.10 6.73 -32.35
CA SER A 87 13.91 5.68 -31.36
C SER A 87 13.33 4.45 -32.07
N PRO A 88 13.66 3.22 -31.62
CA PRO A 88 12.98 1.99 -32.06
C PRO A 88 11.53 1.92 -31.53
N SER A 89 10.80 3.03 -31.62
CA SER A 89 9.41 3.23 -31.15
C SER A 89 8.36 2.64 -32.10
N GLY A 90 8.72 1.65 -32.92
CA GLY A 90 7.77 0.95 -33.79
C GLY A 90 7.03 -0.21 -33.11
N ARG A 91 7.43 -0.64 -31.91
CA ARG A 91 6.91 -1.88 -31.28
C ARG A 91 5.96 -1.65 -30.11
N ALA A 92 6.23 -0.68 -29.23
CA ALA A 92 5.42 -0.47 -28.03
C ALA A 92 3.99 0.03 -28.32
N THR A 93 3.74 0.74 -29.43
CA THR A 93 2.39 1.25 -29.77
C THR A 93 1.54 0.25 -30.54
N LEU A 94 2.12 -0.85 -31.03
CA LEU A 94 1.39 -1.87 -31.79
C LEU A 94 0.67 -2.83 -30.84
N ASP A 95 1.35 -3.25 -29.77
CA ASP A 95 0.84 -4.21 -28.79
C ASP A 95 -0.38 -3.66 -28.01
N GLU A 96 -0.45 -2.36 -27.75
CA GLU A 96 -1.54 -1.72 -26.97
C GLU A 96 -2.87 -1.58 -27.75
N ARG A 97 -2.82 -1.80 -29.06
CA ARG A 97 -4.00 -1.79 -29.95
C ARG A 97 -4.24 -3.12 -30.63
N ASP A 98 -3.53 -4.17 -30.22
CA ASP A 98 -3.70 -5.50 -30.80
C ASP A 98 -4.98 -6.13 -30.24
N PRO A 99 -6.01 -6.42 -31.07
CA PRO A 99 -7.21 -7.11 -30.62
C PRO A 99 -6.98 -8.59 -30.31
N MET A 100 -5.82 -9.14 -30.69
CA MET A 100 -5.49 -10.56 -30.51
C MET A 100 -4.61 -10.83 -29.28
N ASN A 101 -4.14 -9.77 -28.62
CA ASN A 101 -3.32 -9.84 -27.42
C ASN A 101 -4.20 -9.79 -26.16
N MET A 102 -4.10 -10.78 -25.27
CA MET A 102 -4.95 -10.91 -24.07
C MET A 102 -4.72 -9.81 -23.02
N ASP A 103 -3.53 -9.18 -23.01
CA ASP A 103 -3.16 -8.11 -22.08
C ASP A 103 -3.47 -6.72 -22.64
N SER A 104 -3.85 -6.64 -23.92
CA SER A 104 -4.15 -5.37 -24.60
C SER A 104 -5.52 -4.83 -24.17
N PRO A 105 -5.65 -3.51 -23.94
CA PRO A 105 -6.94 -2.89 -23.66
C PRO A 105 -7.92 -2.97 -24.85
N SER A 106 -7.42 -3.28 -26.05
CA SER A 106 -8.24 -3.45 -27.26
C SER A 106 -8.61 -4.91 -27.55
N PHE A 107 -8.35 -5.84 -26.62
CA PHE A 107 -8.55 -7.28 -26.80
C PHE A 107 -10.00 -7.64 -27.18
N ASP A 108 -10.17 -8.36 -28.30
CA ASP A 108 -11.45 -8.95 -28.71
C ASP A 108 -11.47 -10.45 -28.40
N SER A 109 -12.06 -10.77 -27.25
CA SER A 109 -12.25 -12.15 -26.78
C SER A 109 -12.94 -13.06 -27.79
N LYS A 110 -13.91 -12.56 -28.58
CA LYS A 110 -14.66 -13.38 -29.52
C LYS A 110 -13.81 -13.73 -30.73
N ALA A 111 -13.13 -12.75 -31.31
CA ALA A 111 -12.24 -12.96 -32.45
C ALA A 111 -11.09 -13.91 -32.09
N TYR A 112 -10.47 -13.70 -30.92
CA TYR A 112 -9.40 -14.58 -30.42
C TYR A 112 -9.88 -16.00 -30.19
N TYR A 113 -11.05 -16.19 -29.56
CA TYR A 113 -11.62 -17.52 -29.35
C TYR A 113 -11.96 -18.22 -30.67
N SER A 114 -12.60 -17.53 -31.62
CA SER A 114 -12.93 -18.07 -32.93
C SER A 114 -11.69 -18.51 -33.72
N GLN A 115 -10.62 -17.73 -33.67
CA GLN A 115 -9.35 -18.13 -34.27
C GLN A 115 -8.74 -19.33 -33.55
N LEU A 116 -8.74 -19.33 -32.21
CA LEU A 116 -8.15 -20.40 -31.40
C LEU A 116 -8.84 -21.75 -31.66
N ILE A 117 -10.17 -21.81 -31.65
CA ILE A 117 -10.90 -23.08 -31.87
C ILE A 117 -10.76 -23.60 -33.31
N THR A 118 -10.56 -22.71 -34.28
CA THR A 118 -10.43 -23.08 -35.70
C THR A 118 -9.01 -23.57 -36.02
N THR A 119 -8.00 -23.05 -35.33
CA THR A 119 -6.57 -23.29 -35.65
C THR A 119 -5.87 -24.26 -34.69
N ALA A 120 -6.34 -24.37 -33.45
CA ALA A 120 -5.69 -25.15 -32.40
C ALA A 120 -6.26 -26.58 -32.31
N ASN A 121 -5.44 -27.52 -31.84
CA ASN A 121 -5.89 -28.88 -31.57
C ASN A 121 -6.45 -29.01 -30.13
N LEU A 122 -7.17 -30.09 -29.86
CA LEU A 122 -7.82 -30.31 -28.55
C LEU A 122 -6.82 -30.27 -27.38
N PHE A 123 -5.62 -30.85 -27.56
CA PHE A 123 -4.59 -30.86 -26.53
C PHE A 123 -4.10 -29.45 -26.18
N THR A 124 -3.86 -28.62 -27.20
CA THR A 124 -3.48 -27.22 -27.01
C THR A 124 -4.58 -26.40 -26.35
N LEU A 125 -5.85 -26.69 -26.66
CA LEU A 125 -6.99 -26.02 -26.06
C LEU A 125 -7.13 -26.35 -24.57
N LEU A 126 -6.99 -27.63 -24.20
CA LEU A 126 -7.04 -28.08 -22.81
C LEU A 126 -5.86 -27.53 -21.99
N LYS A 127 -4.67 -27.43 -22.59
CA LYS A 127 -3.52 -26.79 -21.95
C LYS A 127 -3.78 -25.30 -21.70
N LYS A 128 -4.28 -24.57 -22.70
CA LYS A 128 -4.67 -23.15 -22.60
C LYS A 128 -5.73 -22.92 -21.54
N GLU A 129 -6.72 -23.80 -21.44
CA GLU A 129 -7.75 -23.74 -20.39
C GLU A 129 -7.12 -23.83 -18.99
N ASN A 130 -6.27 -24.84 -18.75
CA ASN A 130 -5.63 -25.01 -17.45
C ASN A 130 -4.70 -23.84 -17.08
N GLU A 131 -3.99 -23.29 -18.06
CA GLU A 131 -3.17 -22.10 -17.92
C GLU A 131 -4.01 -20.89 -17.48
N ILE A 132 -5.07 -20.56 -18.22
CA ILE A 132 -5.94 -19.42 -17.93
C ILE A 132 -6.66 -19.61 -16.58
N VAL A 133 -7.12 -20.81 -16.25
CA VAL A 133 -7.73 -21.10 -14.93
C VAL A 133 -6.71 -20.91 -13.79
N GLY A 134 -5.45 -21.29 -14.02
CA GLY A 134 -4.36 -21.04 -13.09
C GLY A 134 -4.10 -19.55 -12.90
N GLU A 135 -4.00 -18.79 -13.99
CA GLU A 135 -3.80 -17.34 -13.99
C GLU A 135 -4.94 -16.61 -13.30
N ILE A 136 -6.20 -16.98 -13.54
CA ILE A 136 -7.37 -16.39 -12.86
C ILE A 136 -7.26 -16.54 -11.35
N ARG A 137 -6.88 -17.73 -10.86
CA ARG A 137 -6.73 -17.99 -9.41
C ARG A 137 -5.55 -17.21 -8.82
N GLN A 138 -4.45 -17.12 -9.55
CA GLN A 138 -3.28 -16.36 -9.13
C GLN A 138 -3.61 -14.86 -9.04
N LEU A 139 -4.23 -14.30 -10.08
CA LEU A 139 -4.63 -12.90 -10.12
C LEU A 139 -5.64 -12.55 -9.02
N ASP A 140 -6.60 -13.43 -8.72
CA ASP A 140 -7.51 -13.20 -7.60
C ASP A 140 -6.79 -13.23 -6.25
N SER A 141 -5.82 -14.14 -6.08
CA SER A 141 -4.99 -14.19 -4.88
C SER A 141 -4.14 -12.93 -4.72
N GLU A 142 -3.55 -12.43 -5.81
CA GLU A 142 -2.78 -11.19 -5.83
C GLU A 142 -3.67 -9.97 -5.53
N ARG A 143 -4.86 -9.90 -6.15
CA ARG A 143 -5.86 -8.87 -5.86
C ARG A 143 -6.24 -8.87 -4.38
N GLN A 144 -6.53 -10.04 -3.82
CA GLN A 144 -6.89 -10.16 -2.41
C GLN A 144 -5.74 -9.77 -1.49
N ASN A 145 -4.51 -10.18 -1.81
CA ASN A 145 -3.31 -9.79 -1.06
C ASN A 145 -3.10 -8.26 -1.10
N LEU A 146 -3.25 -7.63 -2.26
CA LEU A 146 -3.12 -6.18 -2.39
C LEU A 146 -4.17 -5.45 -1.56
N VAL A 147 -5.43 -5.86 -1.67
CA VAL A 147 -6.54 -5.31 -0.88
C VAL A 147 -6.26 -5.46 0.61
N TYR A 148 -5.82 -6.63 1.05
CA TYR A 148 -5.47 -6.88 2.45
C TYR A 148 -4.34 -5.98 2.93
N ASN A 149 -3.21 -5.94 2.22
CA ASN A 149 -2.05 -5.13 2.61
C ASN A 149 -2.42 -3.65 2.67
N HIS A 150 -3.11 -3.14 1.65
CA HIS A 150 -3.50 -1.73 1.62
C HIS A 150 -4.49 -1.38 2.73
N HIS A 151 -5.50 -2.22 2.98
CA HIS A 151 -6.42 -1.99 4.10
C HIS A 151 -5.72 -2.08 5.45
N HIS A 152 -4.81 -3.03 5.62
CA HIS A 152 -4.04 -3.18 6.85
C HIS A 152 -3.15 -1.94 7.11
N GLU A 153 -2.45 -1.47 6.08
CA GLU A 153 -1.64 -0.25 6.15
C GLU A 153 -2.46 1.00 6.43
N LEU A 154 -3.63 1.16 5.80
CA LEU A 154 -4.52 2.29 6.05
C LEU A 154 -5.05 2.29 7.49
N ILE A 155 -5.40 1.12 8.03
CA ILE A 155 -5.83 1.00 9.43
C ILE A 155 -4.67 1.37 10.36
N ALA A 156 -3.48 0.81 10.14
CA ALA A 156 -2.30 1.12 10.95
C ALA A 156 -1.92 2.61 10.89
N ALA A 157 -2.02 3.24 9.72
CA ALA A 157 -1.81 4.68 9.55
C ALA A 157 -2.88 5.49 10.29
N SER A 158 -4.15 5.08 10.22
CA SER A 158 -5.25 5.71 10.96
C SER A 158 -5.03 5.63 12.47
N ASP A 159 -4.59 4.47 12.98
CA ASP A 159 -4.27 4.29 14.40
C ASP A 159 -3.10 5.20 14.82
N THR A 160 -2.07 5.29 13.98
CA THR A 160 -0.93 6.19 14.20
C THR A 160 -1.37 7.66 14.25
N ILE A 161 -2.24 8.09 13.32
CA ILE A 161 -2.81 9.45 13.31
C ILE A 161 -3.64 9.68 14.58
N GLY A 162 -4.42 8.70 15.02
CA GLY A 162 -5.16 8.75 16.28
C GLY A 162 -4.24 8.96 17.48
N ALA A 163 -3.17 8.16 17.60
CA ALA A 163 -2.19 8.30 18.65
C ALA A 163 -1.49 9.68 18.62
N MET A 164 -1.06 10.13 17.43
CA MET A 164 -0.46 11.45 17.24
C MET A 164 -1.39 12.58 17.69
N LYS A 165 -2.69 12.47 17.35
CA LYS A 165 -3.70 13.44 17.79
C LYS A 165 -3.83 13.48 19.31
N THR A 166 -3.93 12.32 19.96
CA THR A 166 -4.03 12.27 21.43
C THR A 166 -2.79 12.86 22.11
N HIS A 167 -1.59 12.61 21.56
CA HIS A 167 -0.36 13.20 22.07
C HIS A 167 -0.30 14.73 21.87
N ALA A 168 -0.82 15.24 20.76
CA ALA A 168 -0.91 16.68 20.53
C ALA A 168 -1.88 17.34 21.51
N GLU A 169 -3.04 16.72 21.77
CA GLU A 169 -4.01 17.21 22.74
C GLU A 169 -3.45 17.22 24.17
N SER A 170 -2.68 16.19 24.57
CA SER A 170 -2.01 16.22 25.89
C SER A 170 -0.94 17.31 25.99
N LEU A 171 -0.20 17.56 24.90
CA LEU A 171 0.82 18.61 24.88
C LEU A 171 0.21 20.01 24.99
N ASP A 172 -0.94 20.24 24.36
CA ASP A 172 -1.67 21.51 24.45
C ASP A 172 -2.10 21.78 25.91
N ALA A 173 -2.63 20.76 26.59
CA ALA A 173 -2.97 20.85 28.02
C ALA A 173 -1.74 21.14 28.91
N ASP A 174 -0.59 20.53 28.61
CA ASP A 174 0.67 20.79 29.33
C ASP A 174 1.16 22.23 29.10
N LEU A 175 1.01 22.79 27.89
CA LEU A 175 1.36 24.17 27.57
C LEU A 175 0.44 25.18 28.29
N ASP A 176 -0.85 24.88 28.39
CA ASP A 176 -1.78 25.70 29.17
C ASP A 176 -1.42 25.71 30.67
N LEU A 177 -1.03 24.57 31.22
CA LEU A 177 -0.56 24.47 32.60
C LEU A 177 0.75 25.26 32.81
N LEU A 178 1.68 25.16 31.88
CA LEU A 178 2.94 25.92 31.91
C LEU A 178 2.66 27.44 31.86
N ARG A 179 1.72 27.86 31.02
CA ARG A 179 1.31 29.26 30.93
C ARG A 179 0.72 29.77 32.25
N ALA A 180 -0.19 29.00 32.86
CA ALA A 180 -0.77 29.36 34.15
C ALA A 180 0.31 29.51 35.24
N ALA A 181 1.31 28.64 35.26
CA ALA A 181 2.44 28.74 36.18
C ALA A 181 3.29 30.01 35.94
N PHE A 182 3.54 30.38 34.68
CA PHE A 182 4.24 31.64 34.37
C PHE A 182 3.44 32.89 34.74
N ASP A 183 2.12 32.87 34.57
CA ASP A 183 1.23 33.96 35.00
C ASP A 183 1.26 34.11 36.52
N GLU A 184 1.28 33.00 37.27
CA GLU A 184 1.40 33.00 38.73
C GLU A 184 2.77 33.55 39.19
N ILE A 185 3.87 33.10 38.57
CA ILE A 185 5.21 33.63 38.83
C ILE A 185 5.26 35.14 38.56
N SER A 186 4.68 35.58 37.44
CA SER A 186 4.63 37.00 37.06
C SER A 186 3.84 37.82 38.07
N ARG A 187 2.69 37.29 38.54
CA ARG A 187 1.89 37.92 39.60
C ARG A 187 2.68 38.07 40.90
N LEU A 188 3.31 36.99 41.37
CA LEU A 188 4.12 37.00 42.60
C LEU A 188 5.32 37.94 42.48
N SER A 189 5.96 37.99 41.32
CA SER A 189 7.07 38.93 41.05
C SER A 189 6.61 40.39 41.11
N ASN A 190 5.44 40.70 40.54
CA ASN A 190 4.88 42.05 40.57
C ASN A 190 4.47 42.48 41.99
N GLU A 191 3.92 41.54 42.77
CA GLU A 191 3.58 41.78 44.18
C GLU A 191 4.83 42.11 44.99
N LEU A 192 5.89 41.31 44.84
CA LEU A 192 7.18 41.53 45.52
C LEU A 192 7.84 42.85 45.12
N SER A 193 7.80 43.21 43.84
CA SER A 193 8.31 44.49 43.34
C SER A 193 7.51 45.71 43.83
N SER A 194 6.26 45.53 44.29
CA SER A 194 5.45 46.64 44.81
C SER A 194 5.60 46.88 46.31
N VAL A 195 6.20 45.92 47.03
CA VAL A 195 6.43 45.97 48.48
C VAL A 195 7.77 46.64 48.84
N GLU A 196 8.69 46.73 47.87
CA GLU A 196 9.95 47.48 47.96
C GLU A 196 9.80 48.93 47.48
#